data_AF-A0A3N1PJS9-F1
#
_entry.id   AF-A0A3N1PJS9-F1
#
_cell.length_a   1.000
_cell.length_b   1.000
_cell.length_c   1.000
_cell.angle_alpha   90.00
_cell.angle_beta   90.00
_cell.angle_gamma   90.00
#
_symmetry.space_group_name_H-M   'P 1'
#
loop_
_entity.id
_entity.type
_entity.pdbx_description
1 polymer ?
#
loop_
_entity_poly.entity_id
_entity_poly.type
_entity_poly.pdbx_seq_one_letter_code
_entity_poly.pdbx_strand_id
1 'polypeptide(L)'
;MGNSVQTLSDKVSLIASPRTWVEGLAIEQLQKTAELPGMVRVVGMPDLHPGRGYPVGAAFLSLERFYPALVGNDIGCGMALWQCDLPLAKAKPDKLARRLGAVEGPLDESWHSLVAERKAALGISEHGYDSALGTIGGGNHFAEFQAVERLYQKDLLDPKQLLLLVHSGSRGLGQAVLQQHLAAFGHQGLIANTEETGLYLARHNQALRWAELNRELIARRFIDAIGSSGHCLLDVNHNLVSETGDGWLHRKGATPSTQGLVVIPGSRGDHSYLVRPTQSELGLYSLAHGAGRKWQRGDCKSRLSHKYRREDLLRTAFGSQVICNDKTLLFDEAPQAYKPCHTVIEALLDAGLVELVARLKPVLTFKTQGGGLLMHLLQLSAGQGPDECNRAVWLAARRLEAEARERGLTLAALRSVPGNVPQSLKSLLLAVQGEGAQAFCETWQGPMLWHCQSGLRPGHRRKNWYFSGQLFVAQEAVFDDAITFKATKAGGPGGQHVNKTESAIQATHRQSGIRVWVAGERSQHANKRLARALIAHKLAALAAAQQSAEEQACWQQHQALERGNPRRRFFGPDFVAR
;
A
#
# COMPACT_ATOMS: atom_id res chain seq x y z
N MET A 1 -35.75 23.48 5.06
CA MET A 1 -34.49 23.54 4.28
C MET A 1 -33.50 24.34 5.10
N GLY A 2 -32.30 23.83 5.33
CA GLY A 2 -31.13 24.70 5.50
C GLY A 2 -30.36 24.69 6.83
N ASN A 3 -30.05 23.54 7.45
CA ASN A 3 -29.09 23.52 8.56
C ASN A 3 -27.81 22.71 8.31
N SER A 4 -27.74 21.92 7.23
CA SER A 4 -26.54 21.11 6.95
C SER A 4 -25.52 21.78 6.04
N VAL A 5 -25.67 23.07 5.71
CA VAL A 5 -24.70 23.85 4.94
C VAL A 5 -24.19 24.98 5.83
N GLN A 6 -22.89 24.99 6.06
CA GLN A 6 -22.22 25.99 6.91
C GLN A 6 -21.23 26.78 6.06
N THR A 7 -21.33 28.11 6.10
CA THR A 7 -20.32 29.01 5.52
C THR A 7 -19.29 29.32 6.59
N LEU A 8 -18.05 28.89 6.39
CA LEU A 8 -16.95 29.09 7.35
C LEU A 8 -16.11 30.33 7.02
N SER A 9 -16.06 30.71 5.74
CA SER A 9 -15.51 31.97 5.22
C SER A 9 -16.00 32.19 3.79
N ASP A 10 -15.62 33.30 3.16
CA ASP A 10 -16.00 33.63 1.77
C ASP A 10 -15.68 32.52 0.76
N LYS A 11 -14.58 31.77 0.98
CA LYS A 11 -14.14 30.69 0.09
C LYS A 11 -14.46 29.30 0.61
N VAL A 12 -14.89 29.15 1.87
CA VAL A 12 -14.97 27.85 2.54
C VAL A 12 -16.39 27.55 2.99
N SER A 13 -16.92 26.44 2.49
CA SER A 13 -18.19 25.88 2.96
C SER A 13 -17.98 24.46 3.50
N LEU A 14 -18.85 24.06 4.42
CA LEU A 14 -18.88 22.72 5.01
C LEU A 14 -20.31 22.19 4.94
N ILE A 15 -20.48 21.01 4.35
CA ILE A 15 -21.74 20.28 4.41
C ILE A 15 -21.68 19.37 5.64
N ALA A 16 -22.35 19.75 6.72
CA ALA A 16 -22.41 18.99 7.96
C ALA A 16 -23.65 19.40 8.77
N SER A 17 -24.37 18.42 9.29
CA SER A 17 -25.46 18.66 10.25
C SER A 17 -24.93 18.76 11.68
N PRO A 18 -25.72 19.24 12.66
CA PRO A 18 -25.34 19.20 14.08
C PRO A 18 -25.03 17.80 14.62
N ARG A 19 -25.49 16.75 13.94
CA ARG A 19 -25.22 15.33 14.29
C ARG A 19 -23.98 14.77 13.59
N THR A 20 -23.42 15.50 12.63
CA THR A 20 -22.23 15.10 11.88
C THR A 20 -20.99 15.50 12.68
N TRP A 21 -20.24 14.52 13.19
CA TRP A 21 -18.98 14.80 13.87
C TRP A 21 -17.89 15.17 12.86
N VAL A 22 -17.24 16.32 13.05
CA VAL A 22 -16.11 16.79 12.23
C VAL A 22 -14.98 17.21 13.17
N GLU A 23 -13.76 16.76 12.88
CA GLU A 23 -12.59 17.08 13.71
C GLU A 23 -12.06 18.49 13.41
N GLY A 24 -11.72 19.26 14.45
CA GLY A 24 -11.23 20.63 14.30
C GLY A 24 -10.03 20.77 13.37
N LEU A 25 -9.07 19.84 13.45
CA LEU A 25 -7.91 19.82 12.56
C LEU A 25 -8.30 19.69 11.08
N ALA A 26 -9.39 19.01 10.76
CA ALA A 26 -9.87 18.88 9.39
C ALA A 26 -10.42 20.22 8.85
N ILE A 27 -11.08 20.99 9.72
CA ILE A 27 -11.58 22.34 9.42
C ILE A 27 -10.40 23.30 9.22
N GLU A 28 -9.40 23.25 10.10
CA GLU A 28 -8.17 24.04 9.95
C GLU A 28 -7.44 23.72 8.63
N GLN A 29 -7.33 22.43 8.27
CA GLN A 29 -6.77 22.02 6.99
C GLN A 29 -7.59 22.55 5.81
N LEU A 30 -8.92 22.59 5.93
CA LEU A 30 -9.81 23.12 4.89
C LEU A 30 -9.58 24.62 4.69
N GLN A 31 -9.51 25.39 5.77
CA GLN A 31 -9.25 26.83 5.76
C GLN A 31 -7.87 27.14 5.19
N LYS A 32 -6.81 26.45 5.65
CA LYS A 32 -5.46 26.61 5.09
C LYS A 32 -5.38 26.27 3.61
N THR A 33 -6.17 25.29 3.15
CA THR A 33 -6.21 24.96 1.72
C THR A 33 -6.84 26.09 0.89
N ALA A 34 -7.78 26.84 1.45
CA ALA A 34 -8.42 27.98 0.80
C ALA A 34 -7.48 29.19 0.61
N GLU A 35 -6.38 29.24 1.34
CA GLU A 35 -5.34 30.27 1.23
C GLU A 35 -4.36 30.00 0.06
N LEU A 36 -4.42 28.83 -0.57
CA LEU A 36 -3.55 28.51 -1.70
C LEU A 36 -3.77 29.48 -2.88
N PRO A 37 -2.69 29.89 -3.60
CA PRO A 37 -2.80 30.75 -4.76
C PRO A 37 -3.79 30.21 -5.82
N GLY A 38 -4.66 31.09 -6.32
CA GLY A 38 -5.69 30.72 -7.31
C GLY A 38 -6.86 29.91 -6.75
N MET A 39 -6.89 29.56 -5.46
CA MET A 39 -8.02 28.87 -4.86
C MET A 39 -9.24 29.80 -4.75
N VAL A 40 -10.36 29.35 -5.31
CA VAL A 40 -11.61 30.14 -5.37
C VAL A 40 -12.64 29.60 -4.40
N ARG A 41 -12.80 28.28 -4.32
CA ARG A 41 -13.79 27.68 -3.45
C ARG A 41 -13.34 26.32 -2.93
N VAL A 42 -13.58 26.09 -1.65
CA VAL A 42 -13.28 24.84 -0.97
C VAL A 42 -14.54 24.36 -0.25
N VAL A 43 -14.94 23.12 -0.51
CA VAL A 43 -16.13 22.53 0.13
C VAL A 43 -15.73 21.25 0.85
N GLY A 44 -15.94 21.25 2.16
CA GLY A 44 -15.87 20.04 2.99
C GLY A 44 -17.18 19.26 2.91
N MET A 45 -17.08 17.95 2.71
CA MET A 45 -18.19 17.01 2.72
C MET A 45 -18.45 16.50 4.15
N PRO A 46 -19.59 15.85 4.44
CA PRO A 46 -19.89 15.39 5.81
C PRO A 46 -18.88 14.35 6.36
N ASP A 47 -18.17 13.65 5.47
CA ASP A 47 -17.11 12.70 5.79
C ASP A 47 -15.72 13.35 5.97
N LEU A 48 -15.65 14.69 6.00
CA LEU A 48 -14.42 15.47 6.20
C LEU A 48 -13.63 15.00 7.42
N HIS A 49 -12.34 14.70 7.23
CA HIS A 49 -11.42 14.30 8.30
C HIS A 49 -9.97 14.68 7.96
N PRO A 50 -9.07 14.73 8.96
CA PRO A 50 -7.70 15.13 8.73
C PRO A 50 -6.97 14.15 7.81
N GLY A 51 -6.26 14.70 6.83
CA GLY A 51 -5.35 13.94 5.97
C GLY A 51 -3.89 14.29 6.23
N ARG A 52 -2.99 13.61 5.50
CA ARG A 52 -1.57 14.00 5.46
C ARG A 52 -1.44 15.26 4.60
N GLY A 53 -1.17 16.41 5.24
CA GLY A 53 -1.04 17.73 4.62
C GLY A 53 -2.38 18.42 4.32
N TYR A 54 -3.27 17.75 3.60
CA TYR A 54 -4.57 18.29 3.17
C TYR A 54 -5.73 17.39 3.60
N PRO A 55 -6.94 17.94 3.83
CA PRO A 55 -8.04 17.17 4.37
C PRO A 55 -8.57 16.16 3.34
N VAL A 56 -9.26 15.13 3.83
CA VAL A 56 -9.95 14.12 3.01
C VAL A 56 -11.45 14.27 3.24
N GLY A 57 -12.27 14.07 2.21
CA GLY A 57 -13.69 14.41 2.24
C GLY A 57 -13.92 15.84 1.77
N ALA A 58 -13.23 16.29 0.73
CA ALA A 58 -13.32 17.67 0.26
C ALA A 58 -13.11 17.81 -1.26
N ALA A 59 -13.71 18.87 -1.80
CA ALA A 59 -13.55 19.33 -3.17
C ALA A 59 -12.97 20.76 -3.19
N PHE A 60 -12.09 21.04 -4.14
CA PHE A 60 -11.34 22.29 -4.23
C PHE A 60 -11.33 22.81 -5.66
N LEU A 61 -11.88 24.00 -5.86
CA LEU A 61 -11.89 24.70 -7.14
C LEU A 61 -10.82 25.79 -7.14
N SER A 62 -9.87 25.68 -8.05
CA SER A 62 -8.85 26.71 -8.31
C SER A 62 -8.83 27.14 -9.76
N LEU A 63 -8.46 28.40 -9.98
CA LEU A 63 -8.21 28.98 -11.30
C LEU A 63 -6.70 29.10 -11.51
N GLU A 64 -6.28 29.08 -12.78
CA GLU A 64 -4.90 29.31 -13.25
C GLU A 64 -3.83 28.33 -12.73
N ARG A 65 -4.10 27.56 -11.68
CA ARG A 65 -3.17 26.67 -11.02
C ARG A 65 -3.89 25.43 -10.52
N PHE A 66 -3.23 24.30 -10.60
CA PHE A 66 -3.75 23.03 -10.08
C PHE A 66 -2.71 22.37 -9.14
N TYR A 67 -3.17 21.58 -8.19
CA TYR A 67 -2.39 21.06 -7.07
C TYR A 67 -2.47 19.52 -6.97
N PRO A 68 -1.49 18.77 -7.51
CA PRO A 68 -1.43 17.31 -7.40
C PRO A 68 -1.56 16.76 -5.98
N ALA A 69 -1.05 17.48 -4.98
CA ALA A 69 -1.14 17.06 -3.59
C ALA A 69 -2.58 17.08 -3.03
N LEU A 70 -3.49 17.83 -3.66
CA LEU A 70 -4.93 17.80 -3.40
C LEU A 70 -5.64 16.61 -4.07
N VAL A 71 -4.98 15.85 -4.94
CA VAL A 71 -5.49 14.55 -5.42
C VAL A 71 -5.06 13.43 -4.47
N GLY A 72 -3.81 13.50 -3.99
CA GLY A 72 -3.22 12.51 -3.10
C GLY A 72 -2.44 11.41 -3.83
N ASN A 73 -1.95 10.44 -3.06
CA ASN A 73 -1.04 9.41 -3.55
C ASN A 73 -1.74 8.21 -4.20
N ASP A 74 -3.06 8.15 -4.15
CA ASP A 74 -3.84 7.08 -4.77
C ASP A 74 -4.81 7.69 -5.77
N ILE A 75 -4.24 8.16 -6.87
CA ILE A 75 -4.98 8.72 -8.02
C ILE A 75 -5.94 7.65 -8.53
N GLY A 76 -7.18 8.03 -8.77
CA GLY A 76 -8.20 7.10 -9.24
C GLY A 76 -8.66 6.11 -8.18
N CYS A 77 -8.34 6.30 -6.89
CA CYS A 77 -9.06 5.59 -5.83
C CYS A 77 -10.56 5.79 -6.05
N GLY A 78 -11.31 4.68 -6.10
CA GLY A 78 -12.66 4.64 -6.64
C GLY A 78 -13.50 3.52 -6.07
N MET A 79 -14.81 3.61 -6.34
CA MET A 79 -15.80 2.60 -5.98
C MET A 79 -16.46 2.06 -7.24
N ALA A 80 -16.41 0.74 -7.43
CA ALA A 80 -17.16 0.05 -8.47
C ALA A 80 -18.20 -0.89 -7.84
N LEU A 81 -19.47 -0.76 -8.22
CA LEU A 81 -20.55 -1.63 -7.75
C LEU A 81 -20.99 -2.55 -8.88
N TRP A 82 -21.08 -3.84 -8.60
CA TRP A 82 -21.47 -4.89 -9.54
C TRP A 82 -22.69 -5.64 -9.03
N GLN A 83 -23.59 -6.03 -9.94
CA GLN A 83 -24.66 -6.98 -9.64
C GLN A 83 -24.23 -8.36 -10.15
N CYS A 84 -24.12 -9.31 -9.22
CA CYS A 84 -23.80 -10.70 -9.54
C CYS A 84 -25.08 -11.46 -9.89
N ASP A 85 -24.97 -12.48 -10.75
CA ASP A 85 -26.07 -13.39 -11.07
C ASP A 85 -26.28 -14.46 -9.99
N LEU A 86 -25.49 -14.42 -8.90
CA LEU A 86 -25.63 -15.30 -7.75
C LEU A 86 -26.84 -14.86 -6.90
N PRO A 87 -27.89 -15.71 -6.77
CA PRO A 87 -29.02 -15.37 -5.94
C PRO A 87 -28.60 -15.21 -4.48
N LEU A 88 -29.07 -14.15 -3.83
CA LEU A 88 -28.75 -13.79 -2.45
C LEU A 88 -29.03 -14.95 -1.48
N ALA A 89 -30.08 -15.73 -1.71
CA ALA A 89 -30.41 -16.91 -0.89
C ALA A 89 -29.28 -17.96 -0.85
N LYS A 90 -28.45 -18.04 -1.90
CA LYS A 90 -27.30 -18.96 -2.03
C LYS A 90 -25.98 -18.34 -1.51
N ALA A 91 -25.96 -17.04 -1.22
CA ALA A 91 -24.77 -16.29 -0.78
C ALA A 91 -24.51 -16.46 0.72
N LYS A 92 -24.13 -17.67 1.15
CA LYS A 92 -23.80 -17.95 2.55
C LYS A 92 -22.37 -17.47 2.87
N PRO A 93 -22.14 -16.62 3.90
CA PRO A 93 -20.84 -16.03 4.20
C PRO A 93 -19.69 -17.05 4.25
N ASP A 94 -19.87 -18.16 4.97
CA ASP A 94 -18.81 -19.19 5.13
C ASP A 94 -18.47 -19.91 3.82
N LYS A 95 -19.43 -20.01 2.90
CA LYS A 95 -19.22 -20.59 1.58
C LYS A 95 -18.46 -19.61 0.69
N LEU A 96 -18.84 -18.34 0.72
CA LEU A 96 -18.12 -17.28 0.01
C LEU A 96 -16.68 -17.18 0.51
N ALA A 97 -16.48 -17.17 1.83
CA ALA A 97 -15.16 -17.02 2.43
C ALA A 97 -14.18 -18.12 2.03
N ARG A 98 -14.62 -19.38 2.00
CA ARG A 98 -13.80 -20.50 1.53
C ARG A 98 -13.39 -20.36 0.07
N ARG A 99 -14.27 -19.83 -0.78
CA ARG A 99 -14.00 -19.60 -2.21
C ARG A 99 -13.01 -18.46 -2.45
N LEU A 100 -13.00 -17.46 -1.57
CA LEU A 100 -12.08 -16.32 -1.64
C LEU A 100 -10.71 -16.60 -1.01
N GLY A 101 -10.42 -17.82 -0.58
CA GLY A 101 -9.17 -18.17 0.09
C GLY A 101 -7.91 -17.94 -0.78
N ALA A 102 -8.03 -18.03 -2.10
CA ALA A 102 -6.90 -17.96 -3.04
C ALA A 102 -6.98 -16.77 -4.01
N VAL A 103 -7.86 -15.79 -3.76
CA VAL A 103 -8.04 -14.67 -4.70
C VAL A 103 -6.99 -13.59 -4.54
N GLU A 104 -6.11 -13.62 -3.54
CA GLU A 104 -5.06 -12.61 -3.40
C GLU A 104 -3.74 -13.05 -4.05
N GLY A 105 -3.13 -12.14 -4.80
CA GLY A 105 -1.90 -12.38 -5.55
C GLY A 105 -1.93 -11.70 -6.93
N PRO A 106 -0.79 -11.68 -7.65
CA PRO A 106 -0.76 -11.30 -9.06
C PRO A 106 -1.71 -12.19 -9.88
N LEU A 107 -2.28 -11.62 -10.94
CA LEU A 107 -3.05 -12.40 -11.91
C LEU A 107 -2.13 -13.41 -12.60
N ASP A 108 -2.64 -14.62 -12.82
CA ASP A 108 -1.92 -15.66 -13.55
C ASP A 108 -2.04 -15.46 -15.08
N GLU A 109 -1.38 -16.35 -15.83
CA GLU A 109 -1.32 -16.27 -17.30
C GLU A 109 -2.69 -16.32 -17.99
N SER A 110 -3.72 -16.87 -17.33
CA SER A 110 -5.08 -16.93 -17.90
C SER A 110 -5.71 -15.55 -18.09
N TRP A 111 -5.22 -14.53 -17.36
CA TRP A 111 -5.71 -13.17 -17.43
C TRP A 111 -4.99 -12.32 -18.48
N HIS A 112 -3.84 -12.76 -19.00
CA HIS A 112 -2.99 -11.93 -19.87
C HIS A 112 -3.73 -11.40 -21.11
N SER A 113 -4.50 -12.24 -21.78
CA SER A 113 -5.27 -11.84 -22.97
C SER A 113 -6.31 -10.77 -22.65
N LEU A 114 -7.07 -10.96 -21.57
CA LEU A 114 -8.07 -10.00 -21.11
C LEU A 114 -7.41 -8.68 -20.70
N VAL A 115 -6.31 -8.73 -19.94
CA VAL A 115 -5.58 -7.53 -19.52
C VAL A 115 -5.09 -6.75 -20.74
N ALA A 116 -4.48 -7.42 -21.73
CA ALA A 116 -4.00 -6.77 -22.95
C ALA A 116 -5.14 -6.12 -23.75
N GLU A 117 -6.24 -6.85 -23.95
CA GLU A 117 -7.44 -6.34 -24.63
C GLU A 117 -8.00 -5.10 -23.94
N ARG A 118 -8.20 -5.18 -22.62
CA ARG A 118 -8.79 -4.08 -21.83
C ARG A 118 -7.86 -2.88 -21.74
N LYS A 119 -6.53 -3.09 -21.63
CA LYS A 119 -5.56 -1.99 -21.69
C LYS A 119 -5.59 -1.28 -23.05
N ALA A 120 -5.66 -2.02 -24.15
CA ALA A 120 -5.80 -1.44 -25.48
C ALA A 120 -7.10 -0.64 -25.60
N ALA A 121 -8.23 -1.22 -25.16
CA ALA A 121 -9.55 -0.57 -25.20
C ALA A 121 -9.60 0.72 -24.36
N LEU A 122 -8.91 0.76 -23.21
CA LEU A 122 -8.82 1.93 -22.35
C LEU A 122 -7.67 2.87 -22.76
N GLY A 123 -6.82 2.50 -23.71
CA GLY A 123 -5.64 3.29 -24.10
C GLY A 123 -4.59 3.42 -22.99
N ILE A 124 -4.45 2.40 -22.14
CA ILE A 124 -3.48 2.36 -21.05
C ILE A 124 -2.12 1.96 -21.63
N SER A 125 -1.17 2.90 -21.59
CA SER A 125 0.21 2.68 -22.04
C SER A 125 1.20 2.48 -20.90
N GLU A 126 0.73 2.57 -19.65
CA GLU A 126 1.56 2.32 -18.48
C GLU A 126 1.63 0.82 -18.20
N HIS A 127 2.84 0.26 -18.12
CA HIS A 127 3.08 -1.17 -17.92
C HIS A 127 3.85 -1.49 -16.64
N GLY A 128 4.51 -0.50 -16.03
CA GLY A 128 5.43 -0.72 -14.91
C GLY A 128 4.76 -1.23 -13.62
N TYR A 129 3.43 -1.30 -13.58
CA TYR A 129 2.63 -1.69 -12.42
C TYR A 129 1.67 -2.85 -12.70
N ASP A 130 1.75 -3.49 -13.88
CA ASP A 130 0.78 -4.51 -14.30
C ASP A 130 0.69 -5.71 -13.36
N SER A 131 1.77 -6.07 -12.66
CA SER A 131 1.76 -7.13 -11.65
C SER A 131 0.83 -6.86 -10.46
N ALA A 132 0.45 -5.58 -10.25
CA ALA A 132 -0.49 -5.17 -9.22
C ALA A 132 -1.94 -5.08 -9.74
N LEU A 133 -2.19 -5.27 -11.04
CA LEU A 133 -3.55 -5.31 -11.58
C LEU A 133 -4.34 -6.47 -10.98
N GLY A 134 -5.63 -6.24 -10.83
CA GLY A 134 -6.54 -7.16 -10.15
C GLY A 134 -6.33 -7.24 -8.64
N THR A 135 -5.46 -6.43 -8.01
CA THR A 135 -5.22 -6.50 -6.55
C THR A 135 -5.91 -5.38 -5.78
N ILE A 136 -6.46 -5.72 -4.60
CA ILE A 136 -7.17 -4.78 -3.72
C ILE A 136 -6.20 -3.79 -3.08
N GLY A 137 -5.18 -4.33 -2.39
CA GLY A 137 -4.24 -3.53 -1.62
C GLY A 137 -4.57 -3.34 -0.15
N GLY A 138 -3.75 -2.50 0.50
CA GLY A 138 -3.88 -2.16 1.91
C GLY A 138 -4.72 -0.91 2.18
N GLY A 139 -4.74 -0.48 3.45
CA GLY A 139 -5.46 0.72 3.87
C GLY A 139 -6.98 0.56 3.86
N ASN A 140 -7.70 1.56 3.34
CA ASN A 140 -9.17 1.54 3.25
C ASN A 140 -9.70 0.68 2.11
N HIS A 141 -8.85 0.09 1.26
CA HIS A 141 -9.31 -0.74 0.15
C HIS A 141 -9.97 -2.02 0.65
N PHE A 142 -10.98 -2.47 -0.10
CA PHE A 142 -11.73 -3.69 0.18
C PHE A 142 -12.50 -4.17 -1.05
N ALA A 143 -12.91 -5.42 -1.03
CA ALA A 143 -13.99 -5.94 -1.86
C ALA A 143 -15.07 -6.50 -0.93
N GLU A 144 -16.30 -6.00 -1.02
CA GLU A 144 -17.38 -6.33 -0.11
C GLU A 144 -18.60 -6.84 -0.87
N PHE A 145 -19.01 -8.08 -0.57
CA PHE A 145 -20.30 -8.58 -0.99
C PHE A 145 -21.40 -7.99 -0.11
N GLN A 146 -22.45 -7.47 -0.72
CA GLN A 146 -23.53 -6.76 -0.06
C GLN A 146 -24.90 -7.30 -0.49
N ALA A 147 -25.88 -7.11 0.39
CA ALA A 147 -27.28 -7.42 0.15
C ALA A 147 -28.10 -6.14 0.21
N VAL A 148 -29.12 -6.06 -0.63
CA VAL A 148 -30.11 -4.98 -0.58
C VAL A 148 -30.98 -5.20 0.66
N GLU A 149 -30.91 -4.26 1.60
CA GLU A 149 -31.76 -4.30 2.79
C GLU A 149 -33.06 -3.54 2.55
N ARG A 150 -32.97 -2.39 1.85
CA ARG A 150 -34.13 -1.58 1.50
C ARG A 150 -33.93 -0.95 0.13
N LEU A 151 -34.98 -1.04 -0.69
CA LEU A 151 -35.06 -0.38 -1.98
C LEU A 151 -35.99 0.84 -1.86
N TYR A 152 -35.52 2.00 -2.31
CA TYR A 152 -36.30 3.24 -2.33
C TYR A 152 -36.79 3.59 -3.74
N GLN A 153 -36.00 3.27 -4.77
CA GLN A 153 -36.36 3.42 -6.19
C GLN A 153 -36.37 2.04 -6.88
N LYS A 154 -37.45 1.71 -7.60
CA LYS A 154 -37.60 0.42 -8.29
C LYS A 154 -36.73 0.34 -9.56
N ASP A 155 -36.54 -0.88 -10.07
CA ASP A 155 -35.98 -1.19 -11.39
C ASP A 155 -34.49 -0.85 -11.64
N LEU A 156 -33.79 -0.30 -10.64
CA LEU A 156 -32.35 0.00 -10.74
C LEU A 156 -31.45 -1.16 -10.31
N LEU A 157 -31.98 -2.12 -9.55
CA LEU A 157 -31.27 -3.29 -9.04
C LEU A 157 -32.25 -4.41 -8.70
N ASP A 158 -31.81 -5.66 -8.84
CA ASP A 158 -32.58 -6.81 -8.36
C ASP A 158 -32.24 -7.09 -6.89
N PRO A 159 -33.16 -6.84 -5.94
CA PRO A 159 -32.91 -7.06 -4.52
C PRO A 159 -32.70 -8.53 -4.13
N LYS A 160 -32.96 -9.47 -5.05
CA LYS A 160 -32.74 -10.91 -4.84
C LYS A 160 -31.34 -11.36 -5.26
N GLN A 161 -30.54 -10.49 -5.86
CA GLN A 161 -29.18 -10.78 -6.29
C GLN A 161 -28.14 -10.27 -5.29
N LEU A 162 -26.96 -10.89 -5.30
CA LEU A 162 -25.81 -10.44 -4.53
C LEU A 162 -25.15 -9.25 -5.24
N LEU A 163 -24.73 -8.24 -4.48
CA LEU A 163 -23.94 -7.14 -4.99
C LEU A 163 -22.47 -7.29 -4.58
N LEU A 164 -21.55 -6.79 -5.39
CA LEU A 164 -20.13 -6.68 -5.06
C LEU A 164 -19.68 -5.23 -5.18
N LEU A 165 -19.23 -4.65 -4.07
CA LEU A 165 -18.60 -3.34 -4.02
C LEU A 165 -17.08 -3.49 -3.97
N VAL A 166 -16.37 -2.93 -4.95
CA VAL A 166 -14.92 -2.91 -5.03
C VAL A 166 -14.40 -1.50 -4.76
N HIS A 167 -13.57 -1.36 -3.75
CA HIS A 167 -12.85 -0.15 -3.40
C HIS A 167 -11.35 -0.36 -3.62
N SER A 168 -10.81 0.26 -4.67
CA SER A 168 -9.39 0.24 -4.97
C SER A 168 -9.00 1.41 -5.87
N GLY A 169 -7.70 1.62 -6.02
CA GLY A 169 -7.12 2.71 -6.81
C GLY A 169 -5.98 2.25 -7.70
N SER A 170 -5.07 3.18 -8.00
CA SER A 170 -3.95 2.98 -8.93
C SER A 170 -2.72 2.31 -8.30
N ARG A 171 -2.86 1.84 -7.04
CA ARG A 171 -1.80 1.13 -6.31
C ARG A 171 -0.52 1.99 -6.26
N GLY A 172 0.62 1.45 -6.70
CA GLY A 172 1.90 2.16 -6.70
C GLY A 172 2.00 3.26 -7.78
N LEU A 173 1.18 3.21 -8.82
CA LEU A 173 1.27 4.13 -9.96
C LEU A 173 0.92 5.56 -9.54
N GLY A 174 -0.23 5.77 -8.90
CA GLY A 174 -0.63 7.09 -8.41
C GLY A 174 0.39 7.67 -7.43
N GLN A 175 1.00 6.82 -6.60
CA GLN A 175 2.02 7.24 -5.65
C GLN A 175 3.27 7.72 -6.37
N ALA A 176 3.72 7.00 -7.41
CA ALA A 176 4.87 7.40 -8.19
C ALA A 176 4.64 8.70 -8.96
N VAL A 177 3.42 8.92 -9.49
CA VAL A 177 3.05 10.19 -10.13
C VAL A 177 3.13 11.35 -9.13
N LEU A 178 2.58 11.18 -7.91
CA LEU A 178 2.67 12.20 -6.88
C LEU A 178 4.11 12.44 -6.43
N GLN A 179 4.89 11.38 -6.18
CA GLN A 179 6.28 11.49 -5.73
C GLN A 179 7.15 12.24 -6.74
N GLN A 180 7.00 11.94 -8.03
CA GLN A 180 7.72 12.66 -9.08
C GLN A 180 7.35 14.15 -9.10
N HIS A 181 6.06 14.48 -8.93
CA HIS A 181 5.64 15.87 -8.84
C HIS A 181 6.23 16.57 -7.61
N LEU A 182 6.12 15.96 -6.42
CA LEU A 182 6.64 16.55 -5.18
C LEU A 182 8.16 16.75 -5.22
N ALA A 183 8.90 15.84 -5.87
CA ALA A 183 10.34 15.96 -6.02
C ALA A 183 10.74 17.16 -6.91
N ALA A 184 9.95 17.47 -7.94
CA ALA A 184 10.25 18.54 -8.88
C ALA A 184 9.68 19.91 -8.46
N PHE A 185 8.50 19.95 -7.84
CA PHE A 185 7.73 21.18 -7.61
C PHE A 185 7.28 21.37 -6.15
N GLY A 186 7.55 20.41 -5.26
CA GLY A 186 7.05 20.43 -3.90
C GLY A 186 5.53 20.54 -3.85
N HIS A 187 5.02 21.40 -2.95
CA HIS A 187 3.59 21.63 -2.75
C HIS A 187 3.05 22.86 -3.51
N GLN A 188 3.85 23.50 -4.36
CA GLN A 188 3.53 24.82 -4.93
C GLN A 188 2.42 24.79 -6.01
N GLY A 189 2.00 23.59 -6.45
CA GLY A 189 1.09 23.43 -7.58
C GLY A 189 1.75 23.77 -8.92
N LEU A 190 1.01 23.58 -10.01
CA LEU A 190 1.45 23.80 -11.37
C LEU A 190 0.56 24.84 -12.04
N ILE A 191 1.17 25.80 -12.74
CA ILE A 191 0.44 26.82 -13.51
C ILE A 191 -0.23 26.13 -14.68
N ALA A 192 -1.53 26.35 -14.86
CA ALA A 192 -2.34 25.77 -15.92
C ALA A 192 -1.77 26.06 -17.32
N ASN A 193 -2.09 25.19 -18.29
CA ASN A 193 -1.71 25.35 -19.70
C ASN A 193 -0.19 25.41 -19.96
N THR A 194 0.60 24.83 -19.07
CA THR A 194 2.05 24.63 -19.24
C THR A 194 2.39 23.20 -19.68
N GLU A 195 3.60 22.98 -20.18
CA GLU A 195 4.08 21.63 -20.53
C GLU A 195 4.06 20.70 -19.31
N GLU A 196 4.48 21.20 -18.14
CA GLU A 196 4.49 20.45 -16.88
C GLU A 196 3.08 19.99 -16.48
N THR A 197 2.08 20.87 -16.71
CA THR A 197 0.66 20.53 -16.50
C THR A 197 0.22 19.43 -17.44
N GLY A 198 0.53 19.55 -18.74
CA GLY A 198 0.21 18.53 -19.73
C GLY A 198 0.81 17.17 -19.39
N LEU A 199 2.08 17.15 -18.98
CA LEU A 199 2.79 15.93 -18.59
C LEU A 199 2.19 15.27 -17.34
N TYR A 200 1.87 16.06 -16.31
CA TYR A 200 1.20 15.54 -15.13
C TYR A 200 -0.19 14.96 -15.49
N LEU A 201 -1.01 15.72 -16.23
CA LEU A 201 -2.37 15.31 -16.58
C LEU A 201 -2.37 14.04 -17.44
N ALA A 202 -1.44 13.90 -18.37
CA ALA A 202 -1.28 12.68 -19.16
C ALA A 202 -1.04 11.46 -18.25
N ARG A 203 -0.13 11.57 -17.27
CA ARG A 203 0.15 10.48 -16.32
C ARG A 203 -0.96 10.26 -15.31
N HIS A 204 -1.59 11.31 -14.83
CA HIS A 204 -2.78 11.25 -13.97
C HIS A 204 -3.91 10.48 -14.68
N ASN A 205 -4.19 10.79 -15.95
CA ASN A 205 -5.24 10.14 -16.73
C ASN A 205 -4.88 8.69 -17.09
N GLN A 206 -3.60 8.36 -17.24
CA GLN A 206 -3.15 6.95 -17.29
C GLN A 206 -3.43 6.23 -15.96
N ALA A 207 -3.16 6.87 -14.82
CA ALA A 207 -3.43 6.30 -13.50
C ALA A 207 -4.93 6.10 -13.20
N LEU A 208 -5.79 7.03 -13.64
CA LEU A 208 -7.25 6.88 -13.53
C LEU A 208 -7.75 5.63 -14.26
N ARG A 209 -7.38 5.49 -15.55
CA ARG A 209 -7.80 4.35 -16.38
C ARG A 209 -7.21 3.04 -15.89
N TRP A 210 -5.97 3.07 -15.39
CA TRP A 210 -5.36 1.91 -14.74
C TRP A 210 -6.14 1.52 -13.48
N ALA A 211 -6.59 2.47 -12.67
CA ALA A 211 -7.37 2.20 -11.45
C ALA A 211 -8.76 1.61 -11.77
N GLU A 212 -9.43 2.11 -12.80
CA GLU A 212 -10.69 1.57 -13.33
C GLU A 212 -10.51 0.12 -13.80
N LEU A 213 -9.48 -0.15 -14.60
CA LEU A 213 -9.13 -1.52 -15.00
C LEU A 213 -8.84 -2.42 -13.79
N ASN A 214 -8.12 -1.91 -12.79
CA ASN A 214 -7.83 -2.66 -11.59
C ASN A 214 -9.11 -3.06 -10.85
N ARG A 215 -10.08 -2.14 -10.69
CA ARG A 215 -11.38 -2.43 -10.09
C ARG A 215 -12.20 -3.42 -10.91
N GLU A 216 -12.19 -3.31 -12.24
CA GLU A 216 -12.83 -4.27 -13.15
C GLU A 216 -12.26 -5.69 -12.92
N LEU A 217 -10.93 -5.84 -12.92
CA LEU A 217 -10.27 -7.13 -12.75
C LEU A 217 -10.49 -7.72 -11.36
N ILE A 218 -10.50 -6.89 -10.30
CA ILE A 218 -10.88 -7.35 -8.95
C ILE A 218 -12.31 -7.87 -8.96
N ALA A 219 -13.25 -7.14 -9.55
CA ALA A 219 -14.66 -7.53 -9.58
C ALA A 219 -14.84 -8.88 -10.30
N ARG A 220 -14.29 -9.01 -11.52
CA ARG A 220 -14.31 -10.25 -12.29
C ARG A 220 -13.72 -11.41 -11.49
N ARG A 221 -12.51 -11.25 -10.94
CA ARG A 221 -11.85 -12.29 -10.15
C ARG A 221 -12.68 -12.74 -8.94
N PHE A 222 -13.33 -11.82 -8.25
CA PHE A 222 -14.17 -12.13 -7.09
C PHE A 222 -15.47 -12.84 -7.49
N ILE A 223 -16.09 -12.41 -8.59
CA ILE A 223 -17.31 -13.02 -9.16
C ILE A 223 -17.01 -14.43 -9.68
N ASP A 224 -15.89 -14.61 -10.37
CA ASP A 224 -15.43 -15.91 -10.88
C ASP A 224 -15.11 -16.87 -9.73
N ALA A 225 -14.43 -16.38 -8.68
CA ALA A 225 -14.11 -17.20 -7.50
C ALA A 225 -15.38 -17.73 -6.81
N ILE A 226 -16.47 -16.97 -6.79
CA ILE A 226 -17.76 -17.43 -6.27
C ILE A 226 -18.56 -18.24 -7.29
N GLY A 227 -18.00 -18.56 -8.46
CA GLY A 227 -18.62 -19.37 -9.51
C GLY A 227 -19.88 -18.72 -10.07
N SER A 228 -19.81 -17.43 -10.37
CA SER A 228 -20.93 -16.63 -10.87
C SER A 228 -20.47 -15.75 -12.04
N SER A 229 -21.40 -14.96 -12.57
CA SER A 229 -21.20 -13.90 -13.54
C SER A 229 -21.83 -12.62 -12.99
N GLY A 230 -21.67 -11.49 -13.68
CA GLY A 230 -22.27 -10.24 -13.26
C GLY A 230 -21.93 -9.09 -14.20
N HIS A 231 -22.52 -7.94 -13.92
CA HIS A 231 -22.30 -6.72 -14.68
C HIS A 231 -22.05 -5.52 -13.77
N CYS A 232 -21.30 -4.55 -14.28
CA CYS A 232 -20.99 -3.31 -13.58
C CYS A 232 -22.23 -2.40 -13.60
N LEU A 233 -22.60 -1.85 -12.44
CA LEU A 233 -23.66 -0.86 -12.29
C LEU A 233 -23.10 0.56 -12.31
N LEU A 234 -21.94 0.77 -11.69
CA LEU A 234 -21.24 2.04 -11.63
C LEU A 234 -19.76 1.80 -11.34
N ASP A 235 -18.91 2.73 -11.80
CA ASP A 235 -17.52 2.84 -11.41
C ASP A 235 -17.14 4.33 -11.34
N VAL A 236 -16.83 4.82 -10.13
CA VAL A 236 -16.62 6.25 -9.88
C VAL A 236 -15.36 6.49 -9.04
N ASN A 237 -14.48 7.36 -9.55
CA ASN A 237 -13.27 7.80 -8.86
C ASN A 237 -13.60 8.89 -7.81
N HIS A 238 -12.91 8.89 -6.66
CA HIS A 238 -13.03 9.91 -5.61
C HIS A 238 -11.72 10.60 -5.22
N ASN A 239 -10.62 10.25 -5.89
CA ASN A 239 -9.35 10.97 -5.86
C ASN A 239 -8.94 11.33 -7.29
N LEU A 240 -9.21 12.56 -7.72
CA LEU A 240 -8.89 13.02 -9.07
C LEU A 240 -8.85 14.55 -9.15
N VAL A 241 -8.21 15.06 -10.19
CA VAL A 241 -8.42 16.42 -10.67
C VAL A 241 -9.11 16.38 -12.03
N SER A 242 -10.04 17.31 -12.26
CA SER A 242 -10.73 17.47 -13.53
C SER A 242 -10.68 18.92 -13.97
N GLU A 243 -10.51 19.13 -15.26
CA GLU A 243 -10.70 20.44 -15.88
C GLU A 243 -12.19 20.80 -15.86
N THR A 244 -12.46 22.08 -15.62
CA THR A 244 -13.78 22.73 -15.67
C THR A 244 -13.67 23.91 -16.62
N GLY A 245 -14.79 24.54 -17.00
CA GLY A 245 -14.78 25.62 -18.02
C GLY A 245 -13.66 26.65 -17.86
N ASP A 246 -13.42 27.12 -16.63
CA ASP A 246 -12.42 28.16 -16.35
C ASP A 246 -11.30 27.73 -15.38
N GLY A 247 -11.30 26.47 -14.91
CA GLY A 247 -10.39 26.07 -13.83
C GLY A 247 -10.31 24.58 -13.54
N TRP A 248 -9.85 24.24 -12.34
CA TRP A 248 -9.48 22.89 -11.94
C TRP A 248 -10.21 22.47 -10.68
N LEU A 249 -10.99 21.39 -10.80
CA LEU A 249 -11.74 20.81 -9.69
C LEU A 249 -11.00 19.58 -9.15
N HIS A 250 -10.40 19.74 -7.99
CA HIS A 250 -9.70 18.71 -7.26
C HIS A 250 -10.66 18.02 -6.30
N ARG A 251 -10.55 16.71 -6.18
CA ARG A 251 -11.31 15.90 -5.24
C ARG A 251 -10.39 14.96 -4.50
N LYS A 252 -10.48 14.95 -3.17
CA LYS A 252 -9.76 14.04 -2.28
C LYS A 252 -10.74 13.39 -1.33
N GLY A 253 -11.07 12.13 -1.56
CA GLY A 253 -12.19 11.50 -0.88
C GLY A 253 -13.52 12.22 -1.17
N ALA A 254 -13.71 12.69 -2.40
CA ALA A 254 -14.97 13.29 -2.82
C ALA A 254 -15.34 12.76 -4.22
N THR A 255 -16.59 12.40 -4.41
CA THR A 255 -17.05 11.70 -5.63
C THR A 255 -17.76 12.69 -6.56
N PRO A 256 -17.48 12.72 -7.87
CA PRO A 256 -18.25 13.54 -8.82
C PRO A 256 -19.75 13.24 -8.77
N SER A 257 -20.59 14.27 -8.69
CA SER A 257 -22.06 14.13 -8.74
C SER A 257 -22.62 14.05 -10.17
N THR A 258 -21.76 14.11 -11.18
CA THR A 258 -22.12 14.21 -12.61
C THR A 258 -22.00 12.88 -13.36
N GLN A 259 -21.56 11.81 -12.70
CA GLN A 259 -21.23 10.52 -13.32
C GLN A 259 -22.27 9.42 -13.04
N GLY A 260 -23.53 9.80 -12.85
CA GLY A 260 -24.62 8.85 -12.57
C GLY A 260 -24.74 8.49 -11.10
N LEU A 261 -25.06 7.23 -10.80
CA LEU A 261 -25.26 6.76 -9.43
C LEU A 261 -23.94 6.72 -8.65
N VAL A 262 -24.02 6.94 -7.34
CA VAL A 262 -22.88 6.89 -6.43
C VAL A 262 -23.19 5.95 -5.28
N VAL A 263 -22.22 5.11 -4.91
CA VAL A 263 -22.25 4.33 -3.68
C VAL A 263 -21.42 5.02 -2.60
N ILE A 264 -22.03 5.27 -1.45
CA ILE A 264 -21.39 5.84 -0.26
C ILE A 264 -21.30 4.73 0.78
N PRO A 265 -20.14 4.05 0.90
CA PRO A 265 -19.97 2.99 1.88
C PRO A 265 -19.81 3.53 3.30
N GLY A 266 -20.36 2.77 4.23
CA GLY A 266 -20.05 2.91 5.64
C GLY A 266 -18.69 2.31 6.00
N SER A 267 -18.53 2.01 7.28
CA SER A 267 -17.41 1.22 7.76
C SER A 267 -17.65 -0.28 7.60
N ARG A 268 -16.62 -1.08 7.88
CA ARG A 268 -16.68 -2.55 7.86
C ARG A 268 -17.66 -3.09 8.89
N GLY A 269 -18.92 -3.31 8.49
CA GLY A 269 -20.02 -3.70 9.39
C GLY A 269 -21.05 -2.61 9.63
N ASP A 270 -21.07 -1.56 8.81
CA ASP A 270 -22.12 -0.55 8.74
C ASP A 270 -22.84 -0.64 7.38
N HIS A 271 -23.95 0.07 7.22
CA HIS A 271 -24.67 0.16 5.95
C HIS A 271 -23.87 0.93 4.90
N SER A 272 -24.07 0.54 3.64
CA SER A 272 -23.70 1.35 2.47
C SER A 272 -24.96 1.88 1.79
N TYR A 273 -24.84 2.99 1.07
CA TYR A 273 -25.99 3.66 0.45
C TYR A 273 -25.73 3.89 -1.03
N LEU A 274 -26.63 3.38 -1.87
CA LEU A 274 -26.69 3.77 -3.27
C LEU A 274 -27.57 5.00 -3.38
N VAL A 275 -27.04 6.05 -3.98
CA VAL A 275 -27.68 7.35 -4.09
C VAL A 275 -27.69 7.85 -5.53
N ARG A 276 -28.72 8.65 -5.85
CA ARG A 276 -28.77 9.47 -7.06
C ARG A 276 -28.31 10.88 -6.68
N PRO A 277 -27.18 11.36 -7.21
CA PRO A 277 -26.71 12.72 -6.93
C PRO A 277 -27.61 13.79 -7.57
N THR A 278 -27.78 14.90 -6.88
CA THR A 278 -28.24 16.17 -7.47
C THR A 278 -27.00 16.94 -7.91
N GLN A 279 -26.96 17.35 -9.18
CA GLN A 279 -25.86 18.20 -9.68
C GLN A 279 -26.02 19.61 -9.11
N SER A 280 -25.11 20.01 -8.24
CA SER A 280 -25.22 21.27 -7.51
C SER A 280 -23.86 21.90 -7.26
N GLU A 281 -23.78 23.22 -7.50
CA GLU A 281 -22.60 24.04 -7.16
C GLU A 281 -22.36 24.11 -5.65
N LEU A 282 -23.39 23.85 -4.84
CA LEU A 282 -23.30 23.81 -3.37
C LEU A 282 -22.17 22.89 -2.90
N GLY A 283 -22.08 21.70 -3.51
CA GLY A 283 -21.06 20.70 -3.25
C GLY A 283 -19.89 20.75 -4.23
N LEU A 284 -19.74 21.80 -5.05
CA LEU A 284 -18.83 21.81 -6.21
C LEU A 284 -19.00 20.55 -7.08
N TYR A 285 -20.24 20.19 -7.41
CA TYR A 285 -20.57 18.98 -8.18
C TYR A 285 -19.89 17.72 -7.61
N SER A 286 -19.86 17.61 -6.29
CA SER A 286 -19.19 16.55 -5.55
C SER A 286 -20.01 16.09 -4.35
N LEU A 287 -19.80 14.83 -3.95
CA LEU A 287 -20.42 14.17 -2.80
C LEU A 287 -19.35 13.57 -1.88
N ALA A 288 -19.75 13.20 -0.66
CA ALA A 288 -18.97 12.33 0.20
C ALA A 288 -18.64 11.00 -0.50
N HIS A 289 -17.48 10.42 -0.18
CA HIS A 289 -17.06 9.13 -0.73
C HIS A 289 -17.28 7.96 0.23
N GLY A 290 -17.57 8.25 1.51
CA GLY A 290 -17.81 7.23 2.52
C GLY A 290 -18.19 7.83 3.87
N ALA A 291 -17.94 7.09 4.95
CA ALA A 291 -18.25 7.56 6.31
C ALA A 291 -17.25 8.56 6.91
N GLY A 292 -15.99 8.55 6.43
CA GLY A 292 -14.91 9.36 7.00
C GLY A 292 -14.37 8.80 8.32
N ARG A 293 -13.07 8.97 8.56
CA ARG A 293 -12.40 8.42 9.75
C ARG A 293 -12.61 9.31 10.97
N LYS A 294 -12.79 8.69 12.13
CA LYS A 294 -12.74 9.32 13.45
C LYS A 294 -11.35 9.24 14.07
N TRP A 295 -10.62 8.16 13.82
CA TRP A 295 -9.30 7.91 14.40
C TRP A 295 -8.25 7.67 13.31
N GLN A 296 -7.03 8.14 13.57
CA GLN A 296 -5.89 7.86 12.71
C GLN A 296 -5.52 6.38 12.73
N ARG A 297 -4.94 5.90 11.63
CA ARG A 297 -4.38 4.53 11.56
C ARG A 297 -3.16 4.45 12.48
N GLY A 298 -3.00 3.34 13.19
CA GLY A 298 -1.99 3.15 14.23
C GLY A 298 -2.55 3.33 15.65
N ASP A 299 -3.50 4.24 15.85
CA ASP A 299 -4.10 4.49 17.17
C ASP A 299 -5.18 3.45 17.53
N CYS A 300 -5.83 2.89 16.52
CA CYS A 300 -7.06 2.11 16.70
C CYS A 300 -6.82 0.85 17.54
N LYS A 301 -5.68 0.17 17.34
CA LYS A 301 -5.34 -1.04 18.08
C LYS A 301 -5.26 -0.78 19.58
N SER A 302 -4.54 0.26 20.00
CA SER A 302 -4.40 0.61 21.43
C SER A 302 -5.75 0.92 22.10
N ARG A 303 -6.68 1.53 21.35
CA ARG A 303 -8.01 1.90 21.84
C ARG A 303 -8.97 0.71 21.94
N LEU A 304 -8.80 -0.29 21.08
CA LEU A 304 -9.78 -1.37 20.90
C LEU A 304 -9.33 -2.71 21.47
N SER A 305 -8.02 -2.99 21.58
CA SER A 305 -7.52 -4.31 21.97
C SER A 305 -7.91 -4.74 23.39
N HIS A 306 -8.27 -3.80 24.26
CA HIS A 306 -8.80 -4.10 25.59
C HIS A 306 -10.28 -4.49 25.60
N LYS A 307 -11.02 -4.14 24.53
CA LYS A 307 -12.47 -4.37 24.42
C LYS A 307 -12.82 -5.49 23.43
N TYR A 308 -12.00 -5.66 22.40
CA TYR A 308 -12.25 -6.61 21.31
C TYR A 308 -11.01 -7.47 21.07
N ARG A 309 -11.22 -8.78 20.98
CA ARG A 309 -10.25 -9.72 20.45
C ARG A 309 -10.30 -9.72 18.93
N ARG A 310 -9.29 -10.33 18.29
CA ARG A 310 -9.22 -10.42 16.82
C ARG A 310 -10.46 -11.14 16.28
N GLU A 311 -10.86 -12.22 16.94
CA GLU A 311 -11.97 -13.09 16.55
C GLU A 311 -13.30 -12.32 16.55
N ASP A 312 -13.48 -11.42 17.53
CA ASP A 312 -14.67 -10.55 17.63
C ASP A 312 -14.78 -9.58 16.44
N LEU A 313 -13.64 -9.22 15.84
CA LEU A 313 -13.59 -8.34 14.68
C LEU A 313 -13.73 -9.08 13.35
N LEU A 314 -13.75 -10.43 13.33
CA LEU A 314 -13.97 -11.21 12.10
C LEU A 314 -15.46 -11.39 11.75
N ARG A 315 -16.36 -11.02 12.66
CA ARG A 315 -17.81 -11.01 12.46
C ARG A 315 -18.38 -9.64 12.82
N THR A 316 -19.33 -9.17 12.03
CA THR A 316 -20.01 -7.89 12.31
C THR A 316 -21.35 -8.12 13.00
N ALA A 317 -21.99 -7.04 13.48
CA ALA A 317 -23.34 -7.09 14.04
C ALA A 317 -24.41 -7.61 13.04
N PHE A 318 -24.14 -7.53 11.73
CA PHE A 318 -25.01 -8.11 10.69
C PHE A 318 -24.80 -9.62 10.50
N GLY A 319 -23.89 -10.24 11.24
CA GLY A 319 -23.44 -11.62 11.01
C GLY A 319 -22.52 -11.79 9.79
N SER A 320 -22.13 -10.67 9.15
CA SER A 320 -21.24 -10.69 8.00
C SER A 320 -19.82 -11.10 8.41
N GLN A 321 -19.09 -11.73 7.50
CA GLN A 321 -17.73 -12.20 7.74
C GLN A 321 -16.70 -11.20 7.23
N VAL A 322 -15.56 -11.10 7.91
CA VAL A 322 -14.43 -10.28 7.49
C VAL A 322 -13.23 -11.16 7.24
N ILE A 323 -12.65 -11.05 6.05
CA ILE A 323 -11.40 -11.71 5.67
C ILE A 323 -10.27 -10.69 5.71
N CYS A 324 -9.45 -10.79 6.76
CA CYS A 324 -8.24 -10.01 6.91
C CYS A 324 -7.24 -10.75 7.81
N ASN A 325 -6.04 -11.00 7.30
CA ASN A 325 -4.97 -11.62 8.10
C ASN A 325 -4.00 -10.60 8.69
N ASP A 326 -4.02 -9.35 8.19
CA ASP A 326 -3.29 -8.26 8.82
C ASP A 326 -4.02 -7.84 10.10
N LYS A 327 -3.42 -8.19 11.23
CA LYS A 327 -3.96 -7.89 12.56
C LYS A 327 -4.09 -6.39 12.79
N THR A 328 -3.10 -5.58 12.37
CA THR A 328 -3.11 -4.13 12.58
C THR A 328 -4.22 -3.51 11.75
N LEU A 329 -4.30 -3.89 10.48
CA LEU A 329 -5.33 -3.40 9.57
C LEU A 329 -6.74 -3.75 10.05
N LEU A 330 -6.94 -4.94 10.63
CA LEU A 330 -8.22 -5.34 11.19
C LEU A 330 -8.71 -4.37 12.27
N PHE A 331 -7.83 -3.89 13.14
CA PHE A 331 -8.15 -2.87 14.16
C PHE A 331 -8.30 -1.48 13.54
N ASP A 332 -7.39 -1.08 12.65
CA ASP A 332 -7.40 0.24 11.99
C ASP A 332 -8.67 0.46 11.15
N GLU A 333 -9.32 -0.61 10.74
CA GLU A 333 -10.48 -0.60 9.87
C GLU A 333 -11.72 -1.15 10.57
N ALA A 334 -11.74 -1.13 11.91
CA ALA A 334 -12.91 -1.47 12.72
C ALA A 334 -13.99 -0.37 12.65
N PRO A 335 -15.29 -0.70 12.81
CA PRO A 335 -16.37 0.28 12.74
C PRO A 335 -16.18 1.53 13.61
N GLN A 336 -15.65 1.35 14.81
CA GLN A 336 -15.47 2.40 15.81
C GLN A 336 -14.45 3.47 15.37
N ALA A 337 -13.59 3.14 14.42
CA ALA A 337 -12.61 4.07 13.85
C ALA A 337 -13.23 5.04 12.82
N TYR A 338 -14.51 4.85 12.48
CA TYR A 338 -15.23 5.63 11.47
C TYR A 338 -16.43 6.36 12.09
N LYS A 339 -16.91 7.39 11.40
CA LYS A 339 -18.19 8.03 11.74
C LYS A 339 -19.34 7.08 11.38
N PRO A 340 -20.52 7.20 12.02
CA PRO A 340 -21.70 6.46 11.57
C PRO A 340 -22.14 6.96 10.20
N CYS A 341 -22.23 6.05 9.20
CA CYS A 341 -22.50 6.43 7.81
C CYS A 341 -23.85 7.14 7.64
N HIS A 342 -24.86 6.76 8.42
CA HIS A 342 -26.18 7.41 8.36
C HIS A 342 -26.12 8.92 8.60
N THR A 343 -25.21 9.42 9.44
CA THR A 343 -25.07 10.87 9.71
C THR A 343 -24.52 11.65 8.51
N VAL A 344 -23.71 11.00 7.66
CA VAL A 344 -23.23 11.56 6.39
C VAL A 344 -24.39 11.65 5.41
N ILE A 345 -25.17 10.57 5.29
CA ILE A 345 -26.32 10.51 4.40
C ILE A 345 -27.41 11.51 4.78
N GLU A 346 -27.73 11.64 6.07
CA GLU A 346 -28.70 12.64 6.55
C GLU A 346 -28.28 14.06 6.20
N ALA A 347 -27.00 14.40 6.35
CA ALA A 347 -26.49 15.74 5.99
C ALA A 347 -26.59 16.00 4.48
N LEU A 348 -26.31 15.00 3.64
CA LEU A 348 -26.46 15.13 2.18
C LEU A 348 -27.93 15.27 1.76
N LEU A 349 -28.86 14.55 2.41
CA LEU A 349 -30.29 14.65 2.17
C LEU A 349 -30.83 16.03 2.57
N ASP A 350 -30.48 16.52 3.77
CA ASP A 350 -30.90 17.84 4.24
C ASP A 350 -30.34 18.98 3.37
N ALA A 351 -29.13 18.80 2.82
CA ALA A 351 -28.53 19.73 1.86
C ALA A 351 -29.11 19.62 0.44
N GLY A 352 -30.01 18.66 0.18
CA GLY A 352 -30.63 18.45 -1.14
C GLY A 352 -29.66 17.93 -2.22
N LEU A 353 -28.57 17.28 -1.81
CA LEU A 353 -27.50 16.84 -2.71
C LEU A 353 -27.69 15.40 -3.23
N VAL A 354 -28.58 14.63 -2.62
CA VAL A 354 -28.81 13.23 -2.98
C VAL A 354 -30.27 12.84 -2.83
N GLU A 355 -30.67 11.83 -3.60
CA GLU A 355 -31.85 11.00 -3.35
C GLU A 355 -31.41 9.56 -3.02
N LEU A 356 -32.12 8.90 -2.12
CA LEU A 356 -31.84 7.50 -1.79
C LEU A 356 -32.37 6.56 -2.89
N VAL A 357 -31.50 5.64 -3.33
CA VAL A 357 -31.87 4.55 -4.24
C VAL A 357 -31.99 3.24 -3.48
N ALA A 358 -30.96 2.87 -2.71
CA ALA A 358 -30.96 1.65 -1.91
C ALA A 358 -30.11 1.79 -0.65
N ARG A 359 -30.49 1.08 0.41
CA ARG A 359 -29.66 0.81 1.58
C ARG A 359 -29.17 -0.63 1.52
N LEU A 360 -27.87 -0.80 1.62
CA LEU A 360 -27.16 -2.06 1.47
C LEU A 360 -26.54 -2.47 2.81
N LYS A 361 -26.51 -3.77 3.08
CA LYS A 361 -25.86 -4.34 4.26
C LYS A 361 -24.74 -5.31 3.84
N PRO A 362 -23.63 -5.37 4.58
CA PRO A 362 -22.52 -6.25 4.25
C PRO A 362 -22.91 -7.73 4.45
N VAL A 363 -22.40 -8.60 3.58
CA VAL A 363 -22.47 -10.07 3.67
C VAL A 363 -21.09 -10.64 3.95
N LEU A 364 -20.07 -10.16 3.23
CA LEU A 364 -18.67 -10.51 3.45
C LEU A 364 -17.76 -9.36 3.00
N THR A 365 -16.86 -8.91 3.87
CA THR A 365 -15.84 -7.91 3.55
C THR A 365 -14.48 -8.59 3.42
N PHE A 366 -13.82 -8.41 2.28
CA PHE A 366 -12.44 -8.83 2.03
C PHE A 366 -11.52 -7.61 1.99
N LYS A 367 -10.40 -7.63 2.71
CA LYS A 367 -9.37 -6.57 2.62
C LYS A 367 -8.09 -7.11 1.99
N THR A 368 -7.21 -7.63 2.81
CA THR A 368 -5.98 -8.32 2.43
C THR A 368 -5.75 -9.48 3.39
N GLN A 369 -5.30 -10.60 2.86
CA GLN A 369 -4.77 -11.74 3.61
C GLN A 369 -3.33 -11.50 4.10
N GLY A 370 -2.86 -10.23 4.14
CA GLY A 370 -1.58 -9.87 4.74
C GLY A 370 -0.38 -10.50 4.02
N GLY A 371 -0.55 -10.84 2.75
CA GLY A 371 0.37 -11.66 1.96
C GLY A 371 0.85 -10.96 0.70
N GLY A 372 1.42 -9.76 0.82
CA GLY A 372 2.62 -9.55 0.00
C GLY A 372 3.66 -10.53 0.54
N LEU A 373 4.29 -11.36 -0.29
CA LEU A 373 5.45 -12.16 0.11
C LEU A 373 6.54 -11.17 0.59
N LEU A 374 6.49 -10.79 1.87
CA LEU A 374 7.46 -9.91 2.48
C LEU A 374 8.78 -10.68 2.51
N MET A 375 9.71 -10.26 1.67
CA MET A 375 11.07 -10.78 1.71
C MET A 375 11.79 -10.06 2.84
N HIS A 376 12.08 -10.79 3.91
CA HIS A 376 12.82 -10.27 5.05
C HIS A 376 14.30 -10.27 4.69
N LEU A 377 14.91 -9.10 4.65
CA LEU A 377 16.33 -8.94 4.38
C LEU A 377 17.06 -8.60 5.68
N LEU A 378 18.14 -9.31 5.97
CA LEU A 378 18.97 -9.07 7.14
C LEU A 378 20.40 -8.76 6.70
N GLN A 379 20.87 -7.55 7.02
CA GLN A 379 22.25 -7.16 6.79
C GLN A 379 23.05 -7.25 8.08
N LEU A 380 24.16 -7.99 8.06
CA LEU A 380 25.19 -7.97 9.08
C LEU A 380 26.36 -7.10 8.61
N SER A 381 26.89 -6.24 9.48
CA SER A 381 27.98 -5.32 9.15
C SER A 381 29.01 -5.20 10.27
N ALA A 382 30.29 -5.22 9.91
CA ALA A 382 31.40 -4.93 10.79
C ALA A 382 31.66 -3.41 10.94
N GLY A 383 30.97 -2.58 10.15
CA GLY A 383 31.19 -1.13 10.09
C GLY A 383 32.62 -0.78 9.70
N GLN A 384 33.21 0.20 10.40
CA GLN A 384 34.63 0.56 10.30
C GLN A 384 35.49 -0.15 11.38
N GLY A 385 35.01 -1.29 11.88
CA GLY A 385 35.73 -2.09 12.87
C GLY A 385 37.01 -2.74 12.30
N PRO A 386 37.97 -3.11 13.16
CA PRO A 386 39.15 -3.86 12.74
C PRO A 386 38.78 -5.28 12.25
N ASP A 387 39.74 -6.02 11.71
CA ASP A 387 39.48 -7.34 11.10
C ASP A 387 38.86 -8.38 12.06
N GLU A 388 38.97 -8.20 13.37
CA GLU A 388 38.24 -9.03 14.34
C GLU A 388 36.71 -8.81 14.26
N CYS A 389 36.26 -7.60 13.93
CA CYS A 389 34.84 -7.34 13.65
C CYS A 389 34.41 -8.00 12.34
N ASN A 390 35.28 -8.01 11.32
CA ASN A 390 35.03 -8.74 10.06
C ASN A 390 34.91 -10.25 10.32
N ARG A 391 35.76 -10.79 11.21
CA ARG A 391 35.67 -12.19 11.67
C ARG A 391 34.39 -12.46 12.45
N ALA A 392 33.93 -11.51 13.28
CA ALA A 392 32.68 -11.63 14.01
C ALA A 392 31.47 -11.80 13.08
N VAL A 393 31.40 -11.04 11.99
CA VAL A 393 30.32 -11.16 10.98
C VAL A 393 30.35 -12.52 10.29
N TRP A 394 31.54 -13.04 9.98
CA TRP A 394 31.67 -14.38 9.39
C TRP A 394 31.20 -15.49 10.34
N LEU A 395 31.55 -15.41 11.63
CA LEU A 395 31.08 -16.35 12.65
C LEU A 395 29.56 -16.23 12.88
N ALA A 396 29.05 -15.00 12.91
CA ALA A 396 27.62 -14.72 13.04
C ALA A 396 26.82 -15.34 11.89
N ALA A 397 27.32 -15.28 10.65
CA ALA A 397 26.67 -15.90 9.50
C ALA A 397 26.48 -17.42 9.68
N ARG A 398 27.53 -18.13 10.13
CA ARG A 398 27.46 -19.58 10.38
C ARG A 398 26.48 -19.93 11.50
N ARG A 399 26.45 -19.11 12.56
CA ARG A 399 25.50 -19.29 13.66
C ARG A 399 24.06 -19.05 13.20
N LEU A 400 23.84 -18.02 12.40
CA LEU A 400 22.55 -17.68 11.82
C LEU A 400 22.04 -18.80 10.89
N GLU A 401 22.92 -19.41 10.10
CA GLU A 401 22.61 -20.60 9.29
C GLU A 401 22.19 -21.80 10.13
N ALA A 402 22.86 -22.06 11.25
CA ALA A 402 22.47 -23.13 12.17
C ALA A 402 21.10 -22.86 12.82
N GLU A 403 20.89 -21.66 13.35
CA GLU A 403 19.62 -21.27 13.99
C GLU A 403 18.44 -21.26 13.01
N ALA A 404 18.67 -20.86 11.75
CA ALA A 404 17.64 -20.90 10.71
C ALA A 404 17.25 -22.34 10.37
N ARG A 405 18.23 -23.25 10.26
CA ARG A 405 17.98 -24.67 9.97
C ARG A 405 17.16 -25.35 11.07
N GLU A 406 17.44 -25.05 12.34
CA GLU A 406 16.67 -25.55 13.49
C GLU A 406 15.21 -25.08 13.46
N ARG A 407 14.93 -23.92 12.86
CA ARG A 407 13.58 -23.32 12.75
C ARG A 407 12.88 -23.59 11.42
N GLY A 408 13.48 -24.38 10.52
CA GLY A 408 12.93 -24.63 9.18
C GLY A 408 12.91 -23.40 8.27
N LEU A 409 13.72 -22.38 8.55
CA LEU A 409 13.84 -21.17 7.73
C LEU A 409 14.85 -21.38 6.59
N THR A 410 14.55 -20.81 5.43
CA THR A 410 15.45 -20.79 4.27
C THR A 410 16.23 -19.48 4.25
N LEU A 411 17.55 -19.58 4.08
CA LEU A 411 18.44 -18.43 3.94
C LEU A 411 19.08 -18.44 2.55
N ALA A 412 19.09 -17.28 1.91
CA ALA A 412 19.86 -17.05 0.68
C ALA A 412 20.81 -15.86 0.87
N ALA A 413 22.11 -16.08 0.72
CA ALA A 413 23.11 -15.02 0.71
C ALA A 413 22.97 -14.19 -0.56
N LEU A 414 22.52 -12.95 -0.41
CA LEU A 414 22.28 -12.03 -1.52
C LEU A 414 23.54 -11.25 -1.92
N ARG A 415 24.34 -10.87 -0.92
CA ARG A 415 25.60 -10.16 -1.12
C ARG A 415 26.54 -10.43 0.03
N SER A 416 27.77 -10.77 -0.27
CA SER A 416 28.87 -10.82 0.70
C SER A 416 29.96 -9.84 0.26
N VAL A 417 30.56 -9.16 1.24
CA VAL A 417 31.76 -8.37 1.04
C VAL A 417 32.85 -9.01 1.90
N PRO A 418 33.91 -9.56 1.29
CA PRO A 418 35.00 -10.17 2.05
C PRO A 418 35.69 -9.13 2.93
N GLY A 419 36.15 -9.55 4.12
CA GLY A 419 37.08 -8.76 4.91
C GLY A 419 38.52 -8.90 4.41
N ASN A 420 39.46 -8.24 5.08
CA ASN A 420 40.86 -8.19 4.62
C ASN A 420 41.67 -9.45 4.98
N VAL A 421 41.08 -10.37 5.75
CA VAL A 421 41.74 -11.61 6.21
C VAL A 421 40.90 -12.85 5.84
N PRO A 422 41.50 -14.05 5.74
CA PRO A 422 40.75 -15.28 5.52
C PRO A 422 39.61 -15.46 6.51
N GLN A 423 38.50 -16.10 6.08
CA GLN A 423 37.33 -16.37 6.92
C GLN A 423 36.77 -15.11 7.62
N SER A 424 36.71 -13.99 6.92
CA SER A 424 36.14 -12.75 7.45
C SER A 424 35.23 -12.08 6.42
N LEU A 425 34.21 -11.36 6.90
CA LEU A 425 33.25 -10.63 6.07
C LEU A 425 33.12 -9.21 6.60
N LYS A 426 33.30 -8.21 5.74
CA LYS A 426 33.02 -6.81 6.09
C LYS A 426 31.52 -6.57 6.22
N SER A 427 30.74 -7.18 5.33
CA SER A 427 29.27 -7.16 5.39
C SER A 427 28.66 -8.37 4.70
N LEU A 428 27.48 -8.78 5.16
CA LEU A 428 26.68 -9.86 4.58
C LEU A 428 25.22 -9.44 4.52
N LEU A 429 24.56 -9.61 3.38
CA LEU A 429 23.12 -9.43 3.21
C LEU A 429 22.47 -10.78 2.91
N LEU A 430 21.45 -11.13 3.70
CA LEU A 430 20.72 -12.38 3.62
C LEU A 430 19.25 -12.11 3.31
N ALA A 431 18.65 -12.92 2.44
CA ALA A 431 17.20 -13.08 2.38
C ALA A 431 16.79 -14.22 3.32
N VAL A 432 15.79 -13.97 4.15
CA VAL A 432 15.22 -14.94 5.10
C VAL A 432 13.78 -15.21 4.69
N GLN A 433 13.47 -16.50 4.50
CA GLN A 433 12.15 -16.96 4.06
C GLN A 433 11.65 -18.09 4.96
N GLY A 434 10.34 -18.12 5.18
CA GLY A 434 9.66 -19.12 6.01
C GLY A 434 8.76 -18.50 7.07
N GLU A 435 7.94 -19.34 7.71
CA GLU A 435 7.06 -18.93 8.79
C GLU A 435 7.88 -18.44 10.00
N GLY A 436 7.61 -17.23 10.48
CA GLY A 436 8.38 -16.62 11.57
C GLY A 436 9.69 -15.92 11.14
N ALA A 437 9.93 -15.73 9.84
CA ALA A 437 11.13 -15.04 9.33
C ALA A 437 11.34 -13.63 9.92
N GLN A 438 10.26 -12.86 10.13
CA GLN A 438 10.34 -11.53 10.74
C GLN A 438 10.88 -11.60 12.17
N ALA A 439 10.22 -12.39 13.04
CA ALA A 439 10.61 -12.53 14.44
C ALA A 439 12.03 -13.10 14.58
N PHE A 440 12.45 -13.98 13.65
CA PHE A 440 13.82 -14.45 13.57
C PHE A 440 14.80 -13.32 13.26
N CYS A 441 14.54 -12.49 12.24
CA CYS A 441 15.41 -11.38 11.89
C CYS A 441 15.48 -10.30 12.98
N GLU A 442 14.37 -10.02 13.65
CA GLU A 442 14.30 -9.09 14.79
C GLU A 442 15.23 -9.50 15.94
N THR A 443 15.46 -10.80 16.14
CA THR A 443 16.42 -11.28 17.16
C THR A 443 17.88 -10.95 16.83
N TRP A 444 18.17 -10.72 15.55
CA TRP A 444 19.50 -10.36 15.05
C TRP A 444 19.62 -8.84 14.78
N GLN A 445 18.60 -8.05 15.08
CA GLN A 445 18.60 -6.61 14.88
C GLN A 445 19.31 -5.86 16.03
N GLY A 446 20.15 -4.90 15.67
CA GLY A 446 20.85 -4.01 16.59
C GLY A 446 22.33 -4.35 16.80
N PRO A 447 22.98 -3.72 17.80
CA PRO A 447 24.39 -3.94 18.10
C PRO A 447 24.62 -5.29 18.78
N MET A 448 25.68 -5.97 18.37
CA MET A 448 26.09 -7.29 18.86
C MET A 448 27.56 -7.26 19.28
N LEU A 449 27.89 -8.05 20.30
CA LEU A 449 29.23 -8.12 20.88
C LEU A 449 29.77 -9.54 20.80
N TRP A 450 30.93 -9.69 20.17
CA TRP A 450 31.77 -10.88 20.29
C TRP A 450 32.92 -10.59 21.27
N HIS A 451 32.92 -11.32 22.39
CA HIS A 451 33.96 -11.26 23.41
C HIS A 451 34.97 -12.41 23.20
N CYS A 452 36.10 -12.10 22.58
CA CYS A 452 37.17 -13.05 22.29
C CYS A 452 38.55 -12.39 22.28
N GLN A 453 39.56 -13.09 22.76
CA GLN A 453 40.96 -12.66 22.60
C GLN A 453 41.30 -12.62 21.10
N SER A 454 41.95 -11.55 20.61
CA SER A 454 42.27 -11.48 19.18
C SER A 454 43.20 -12.63 18.77
N GLY A 455 42.73 -13.46 17.85
CA GLY A 455 43.56 -14.44 17.14
C GLY A 455 44.29 -13.86 15.92
N LEU A 456 43.97 -12.62 15.52
CA LEU A 456 44.59 -11.93 14.37
C LEU A 456 45.78 -11.06 14.82
N ARG A 457 45.74 -10.59 16.07
CA ARG A 457 46.80 -9.78 16.71
C ARG A 457 47.21 -10.44 18.02
N PRO A 458 48.16 -11.39 17.99
CA PRO A 458 48.65 -12.07 19.19
C PRO A 458 49.12 -11.06 20.25
N GLY A 459 48.72 -11.25 21.51
CA GLY A 459 49.08 -10.37 22.64
C GLY A 459 48.27 -9.07 22.77
N HIS A 460 47.35 -8.77 21.86
CA HIS A 460 46.55 -7.55 21.90
C HIS A 460 45.51 -7.54 23.05
N ARG A 461 45.49 -6.52 23.92
CA ARG A 461 44.69 -6.52 25.17
C ARG A 461 43.17 -6.46 24.98
N ARG A 462 42.67 -5.94 23.85
CA ARG A 462 41.22 -5.80 23.58
C ARG A 462 40.56 -7.16 23.32
N LYS A 463 39.38 -7.37 23.92
CA LYS A 463 38.56 -8.58 23.75
C LYS A 463 37.16 -8.33 23.18
N ASN A 464 36.74 -7.06 23.07
CA ASN A 464 35.38 -6.69 22.67
C ASN A 464 35.33 -6.26 21.19
N TRP A 465 34.66 -7.06 20.37
CA TRP A 465 34.49 -6.85 18.93
C TRP A 465 33.01 -6.65 18.62
N TYR A 466 32.64 -5.45 18.17
CA TYR A 466 31.26 -5.09 17.90
C TYR A 466 30.93 -5.23 16.42
N PHE A 467 29.72 -5.68 16.12
CA PHE A 467 29.12 -5.70 14.80
C PHE A 467 27.62 -5.43 14.93
N SER A 468 26.92 -5.19 13.84
CA SER A 468 25.48 -4.89 13.89
C SER A 468 24.69 -5.70 12.88
N GLY A 469 23.40 -5.86 13.17
CA GLY A 469 22.42 -6.43 12.27
C GLY A 469 21.27 -5.45 12.02
N GLN A 470 20.81 -5.38 10.78
CA GLN A 470 19.71 -4.51 10.39
C GLN A 470 18.70 -5.29 9.55
N LEU A 471 17.44 -5.24 9.97
CA LEU A 471 16.32 -5.81 9.26
C LEU A 471 15.75 -4.78 8.28
N PHE A 472 15.56 -5.20 7.05
CA PHE A 472 14.78 -4.50 6.04
C PHE A 472 13.61 -5.38 5.62
N VAL A 473 12.43 -4.79 5.59
CA VAL A 473 11.24 -5.44 5.04
C VAL A 473 11.11 -4.93 3.62
N ALA A 474 11.54 -5.74 2.65
CA ALA A 474 11.32 -5.42 1.25
C ALA A 474 9.93 -5.92 0.85
N GLN A 475 9.06 -4.99 0.43
CA GLN A 475 7.99 -5.36 -0.48
C GLN A 475 8.65 -5.77 -1.79
N GLU A 476 8.15 -6.84 -2.40
CA GLU A 476 8.60 -7.25 -3.73
C GLU A 476 8.30 -6.08 -4.69
N ALA A 477 9.30 -5.23 -4.97
CA ALA A 477 9.19 -4.26 -6.03
C ALA A 477 9.30 -5.06 -7.33
N VAL A 478 8.16 -5.27 -7.95
CA VAL A 478 8.11 -5.86 -9.28
C VAL A 478 8.53 -4.78 -10.26
N PHE A 479 9.76 -4.88 -10.76
CA PHE A 479 10.16 -4.14 -11.95
C PHE A 479 9.77 -4.98 -13.14
N ASP A 480 8.86 -4.48 -13.97
CA ASP A 480 8.73 -4.99 -15.34
C ASP A 480 9.34 -4.03 -16.36
N ASP A 481 10.01 -4.67 -17.32
CA ASP A 481 10.86 -4.15 -18.39
C ASP A 481 12.06 -3.25 -18.05
N ALA A 482 12.22 -2.76 -16.84
CA ALA A 482 13.41 -1.97 -16.52
C ALA A 482 14.68 -2.82 -16.35
N ILE A 483 14.60 -4.16 -16.25
CA ILE A 483 15.74 -5.04 -15.93
C ILE A 483 16.04 -6.02 -17.07
N THR A 484 17.27 -5.98 -17.60
CA THR A 484 17.77 -6.99 -18.53
C THR A 484 18.42 -8.14 -17.78
N PHE A 485 18.02 -9.38 -18.08
CA PHE A 485 18.59 -10.59 -17.50
C PHE A 485 19.47 -11.31 -18.51
N LYS A 486 20.71 -11.63 -18.13
CA LYS A 486 21.63 -12.46 -18.89
C LYS A 486 21.96 -13.70 -18.07
N ALA A 487 21.64 -14.87 -18.58
CA ALA A 487 22.07 -16.14 -18.00
C ALA A 487 23.59 -16.29 -18.16
N THR A 488 24.25 -16.77 -17.12
CA THR A 488 25.70 -16.96 -17.08
C THR A 488 26.02 -18.28 -16.37
N LYS A 489 27.20 -18.83 -16.63
CA LYS A 489 27.69 -19.99 -15.86
C LYS A 489 28.11 -19.53 -14.47
N ALA A 490 27.74 -20.29 -13.43
CA ALA A 490 28.20 -20.03 -12.08
C ALA A 490 29.71 -20.32 -11.97
N GLY A 491 30.50 -19.37 -11.45
CA GLY A 491 31.94 -19.55 -11.23
C GLY A 491 32.26 -19.70 -9.74
N GLY A 492 32.93 -20.81 -9.37
CA GLY A 492 33.40 -21.06 -8.00
C GLY A 492 33.93 -22.49 -7.81
N PRO A 493 34.62 -22.81 -6.70
CA PRO A 493 35.21 -24.13 -6.42
C PRO A 493 34.14 -25.15 -5.98
N GLY A 494 33.14 -25.38 -6.84
CA GLY A 494 32.06 -26.35 -6.63
C GLY A 494 32.13 -27.48 -7.66
N GLY A 495 31.87 -28.70 -7.21
CA GLY A 495 31.99 -29.94 -8.00
C GLY A 495 31.14 -29.99 -9.28
N GLN A 496 31.33 -31.08 -10.05
CA GLN A 496 30.99 -31.31 -11.47
C GLN A 496 29.55 -30.95 -11.95
N HIS A 497 28.63 -30.60 -11.05
CA HIS A 497 27.26 -30.17 -11.38
C HIS A 497 27.07 -28.65 -11.52
N VAL A 498 28.01 -27.84 -11.00
CA VAL A 498 27.96 -26.36 -11.02
C VAL A 498 28.42 -25.77 -12.37
N ASN A 499 29.28 -26.49 -13.09
CA ASN A 499 29.95 -25.97 -14.29
C ASN A 499 29.21 -26.24 -15.62
N LYS A 500 28.06 -26.94 -15.60
CA LYS A 500 27.34 -27.36 -16.83
C LYS A 500 26.00 -26.65 -17.09
N THR A 501 25.42 -25.93 -16.13
CA THR A 501 24.11 -25.28 -16.29
C THR A 501 24.21 -23.76 -16.11
N GLU A 502 23.59 -22.99 -17.01
CA GLU A 502 23.54 -21.51 -16.96
C GLU A 502 22.50 -21.04 -15.92
N SER A 503 22.62 -21.48 -14.67
CA SER A 503 21.65 -21.15 -13.62
C SER A 503 21.86 -19.75 -13.02
N ALA A 504 23.06 -19.18 -13.14
CA ALA A 504 23.37 -17.86 -12.61
C ALA A 504 22.80 -16.74 -13.48
N ILE A 505 22.34 -15.67 -12.86
CA ILE A 505 21.65 -14.55 -13.53
C ILE A 505 22.40 -13.26 -13.25
N GLN A 506 22.85 -12.59 -14.31
CA GLN A 506 23.22 -11.18 -14.27
C GLN A 506 21.99 -10.34 -14.62
N ALA A 507 21.58 -9.44 -13.73
CA ALA A 507 20.47 -8.54 -13.95
C ALA A 507 20.97 -7.09 -13.97
N THR A 508 20.55 -6.30 -14.95
CA THR A 508 20.91 -4.87 -15.06
C THR A 508 19.65 -4.03 -15.17
N HIS A 509 19.45 -3.10 -14.24
CA HIS A 509 18.40 -2.09 -14.32
C HIS A 509 18.82 -1.01 -15.33
N ARG A 510 18.13 -0.94 -16.47
CA ARG A 510 18.44 -0.07 -17.62
C ARG A 510 18.51 1.40 -17.23
N GLN A 511 17.58 1.89 -16.41
CA GLN A 511 17.45 3.31 -16.10
C GLN A 511 18.48 3.83 -15.10
N SER A 512 18.86 3.02 -14.10
CA SER A 512 19.84 3.43 -13.08
C SER A 512 21.26 2.91 -13.32
N GLY A 513 21.44 2.04 -14.32
CA GLY A 513 22.70 1.33 -14.57
C GLY A 513 23.07 0.28 -13.51
N ILE A 514 22.23 0.08 -12.49
CA ILE A 514 22.52 -0.84 -11.38
C ILE A 514 22.57 -2.27 -11.91
N ARG A 515 23.72 -2.92 -11.69
CA ARG A 515 23.93 -4.34 -12.01
C ARG A 515 24.01 -5.19 -10.75
N VAL A 516 23.41 -6.37 -10.81
CA VAL A 516 23.50 -7.42 -9.79
C VAL A 516 23.75 -8.78 -10.45
N TRP A 517 24.42 -9.69 -9.76
CA TRP A 517 24.68 -11.04 -10.22
C TRP A 517 24.29 -12.01 -9.11
N VAL A 518 23.54 -13.05 -9.45
CA VAL A 518 22.96 -14.00 -8.50
C VAL A 518 23.15 -15.43 -8.98
N ALA A 519 23.66 -16.30 -8.10
CA ALA A 519 23.89 -17.72 -8.37
C ALA A 519 23.56 -18.64 -7.17
N GLY A 520 22.79 -18.15 -6.21
CA GLY A 520 22.51 -18.87 -4.95
C GLY A 520 21.57 -20.06 -5.11
N GLU A 521 20.72 -20.05 -6.14
CA GLU A 521 19.67 -21.04 -6.34
C GLU A 521 19.95 -21.97 -7.53
N ARG A 522 19.34 -23.16 -7.49
CA ARG A 522 19.49 -24.19 -8.53
C ARG A 522 18.72 -23.89 -9.82
N SER A 523 17.81 -22.90 -9.83
CA SER A 523 16.99 -22.55 -10.99
C SER A 523 17.14 -21.09 -11.41
N GLN A 524 17.07 -20.83 -12.72
CA GLN A 524 17.11 -19.48 -13.28
C GLN A 524 15.94 -18.62 -12.79
N HIS A 525 14.75 -19.18 -12.62
CA HIS A 525 13.58 -18.45 -12.12
C HIS A 525 13.78 -17.96 -10.69
N ALA A 526 14.32 -18.80 -9.81
CA ALA A 526 14.61 -18.41 -8.43
C ALA A 526 15.73 -17.35 -8.37
N ASN A 527 16.79 -17.50 -9.19
CA ASN A 527 17.85 -16.49 -9.29
C ASN A 527 17.37 -15.17 -9.92
N LYS A 528 16.45 -15.18 -10.90
CA LYS A 528 15.80 -13.97 -11.45
C LYS A 528 14.98 -13.24 -10.39
N ARG A 529 14.21 -13.97 -9.57
CA ARG A 529 13.43 -13.41 -8.45
C ARG A 529 14.33 -12.72 -7.42
N LEU A 530 15.41 -13.39 -7.00
CA LEU A 530 16.40 -12.81 -6.09
C LEU A 530 17.09 -11.57 -6.69
N ALA A 531 17.39 -11.60 -8.00
CA ALA A 531 17.99 -10.47 -8.70
C ALA A 531 17.07 -9.23 -8.76
N ARG A 532 15.75 -9.43 -8.94
CA ARG A 532 14.75 -8.35 -8.86
C ARG A 532 14.71 -7.72 -7.48
N ALA A 533 14.65 -8.53 -6.42
CA ALA A 533 14.65 -8.05 -5.04
C ALA A 533 15.93 -7.26 -4.70
N LEU A 534 17.08 -7.69 -5.21
CA LEU A 534 18.35 -6.99 -5.02
C LEU A 534 18.40 -5.64 -5.73
N ILE A 535 17.88 -5.56 -6.96
CA ILE A 535 17.73 -4.30 -7.68
C ILE A 535 16.73 -3.38 -6.94
N ALA A 536 15.64 -3.93 -6.41
CA ALA A 536 14.66 -3.19 -5.59
C ALA A 536 15.33 -2.51 -4.40
N HIS A 537 16.09 -3.29 -3.65
CA HIS A 537 16.80 -2.79 -2.48
C HIS A 537 17.82 -1.70 -2.85
N LYS A 538 18.59 -1.90 -3.94
CA LYS A 538 19.56 -0.89 -4.39
C LYS A 538 18.89 0.38 -4.92
N LEU A 539 17.75 0.27 -5.58
CA LEU A 539 16.96 1.42 -6.03
C LEU A 539 16.31 2.16 -4.87
N ALA A 540 15.80 1.44 -3.88
CA ALA A 540 15.31 2.03 -2.64
C ALA A 540 16.43 2.75 -1.87
N ALA A 541 17.64 2.19 -1.85
CA ALA A 541 18.82 2.83 -1.28
C ALA A 541 19.26 4.07 -2.07
N LEU A 542 19.13 4.07 -3.40
CA LEU A 542 19.40 5.23 -4.26
C LEU A 542 18.31 6.31 -4.16
N ALA A 543 17.05 5.92 -3.95
CA ALA A 543 15.94 6.84 -3.69
C ALA A 543 16.05 7.47 -2.30
N ALA A 544 16.49 6.69 -1.31
CA ALA A 544 16.91 7.21 0.00
C ALA A 544 18.11 8.18 -0.14
N ALA A 545 19.04 7.89 -1.07
CA ALA A 545 20.16 8.76 -1.46
C ALA A 545 19.80 10.10 -2.10
N GLN A 546 18.56 10.26 -2.56
CA GLN A 546 18.07 11.46 -3.23
C GLN A 546 17.04 12.23 -2.39
N GLN A 547 16.55 11.68 -1.27
CA GLN A 547 15.63 12.35 -0.34
C GLN A 547 16.38 12.80 0.92
N SER A 548 16.95 14.00 0.87
CA SER A 548 17.68 14.57 2.02
C SER A 548 16.73 14.99 3.16
N ALA A 549 16.69 14.17 4.22
CA ALA A 549 16.52 14.58 5.62
C ALA A 549 16.94 13.43 6.56
N GLU A 550 16.65 12.19 6.18
CA GLU A 550 17.06 10.98 6.95
C GLU A 550 18.49 10.56 6.64
N GLU A 551 19.06 10.94 5.49
CA GLU A 551 20.45 10.63 5.18
C GLU A 551 21.48 11.52 5.85
N GLN A 552 21.16 12.76 6.20
CA GLN A 552 22.05 13.53 7.08
C GLN A 552 22.15 12.84 8.45
N ALA A 553 21.08 12.16 8.90
CA ALA A 553 21.14 11.31 10.09
C ALA A 553 21.82 9.95 9.84
N CYS A 554 21.57 9.28 8.70
CA CYS A 554 22.15 7.97 8.37
C CYS A 554 23.66 8.04 8.05
N TRP A 555 24.12 9.14 7.43
CA TRP A 555 25.53 9.41 7.16
C TRP A 555 26.27 9.87 8.44
N GLN A 556 25.61 10.66 9.31
CA GLN A 556 26.09 10.90 10.68
C GLN A 556 26.14 9.59 11.51
N GLN A 557 25.24 8.64 11.26
CA GLN A 557 25.19 7.35 11.98
C GLN A 557 26.11 6.26 11.39
N HIS A 558 26.51 6.36 10.11
CA HIS A 558 27.58 5.54 9.53
C HIS A 558 28.92 5.75 10.27
N GLN A 559 29.07 6.90 10.95
CA GLN A 559 30.18 7.19 11.86
C GLN A 559 29.92 6.78 13.33
N ALA A 560 28.68 6.45 13.70
CA ALA A 560 28.28 6.12 15.07
C ALA A 560 27.91 4.64 15.23
N LEU A 561 28.92 3.77 15.21
CA LEU A 561 28.77 2.42 15.79
C LEU A 561 28.57 2.59 17.30
N GLU A 562 27.36 2.35 17.80
CA GLU A 562 27.05 2.48 19.24
C GLU A 562 27.81 1.38 20.01
N ARG A 563 28.87 1.78 20.72
CA ARG A 563 29.70 0.89 21.53
C ARG A 563 29.06 0.76 22.91
N GLY A 564 28.19 -0.22 23.08
CA GLY A 564 27.51 -0.46 24.35
C GLY A 564 26.22 -1.23 24.17
N ASN A 565 25.62 -1.68 25.28
CA ASN A 565 24.31 -2.33 25.35
C ASN A 565 24.02 -3.40 24.27
N PRO A 566 24.89 -4.42 24.10
CA PRO A 566 24.73 -5.38 23.02
C PRO A 566 23.47 -6.23 23.21
N ARG A 567 22.66 -6.34 22.14
CA ARG A 567 21.46 -7.18 22.06
C ARG A 567 21.79 -8.67 22.19
N ARG A 568 22.95 -9.10 21.65
CA ARG A 568 23.47 -10.46 21.79
C ARG A 568 24.94 -10.44 22.16
N ARG A 569 25.36 -11.36 23.03
CA ARG A 569 26.74 -11.55 23.44
C ARG A 569 27.21 -12.95 23.04
N PHE A 570 28.38 -13.00 22.42
CA PHE A 570 29.02 -14.24 21.98
C PHE A 570 30.38 -14.38 22.64
N PHE A 571 30.77 -15.58 23.04
CA PHE A 571 31.99 -15.84 23.81
C PHE A 571 32.88 -16.89 23.17
N GLY A 572 34.19 -16.70 23.34
CA GLY A 572 35.20 -17.69 22.98
C GLY A 572 35.45 -17.82 21.48
N PRO A 573 36.39 -18.71 21.08
CA PRO A 573 36.70 -18.96 19.67
C PRO A 573 35.54 -19.65 18.93
N ASP A 574 34.71 -20.42 19.64
CA ASP A 574 33.59 -21.16 19.07
C ASP A 574 32.30 -20.31 18.89
N PHE A 575 32.36 -19.01 19.21
CA PHE A 575 31.26 -18.05 19.02
C PHE A 575 29.94 -18.49 19.69
N VAL A 576 30.02 -18.90 20.96
CA VAL A 576 28.86 -19.42 21.70
C VAL A 576 28.00 -18.26 22.22
N ALA A 577 26.72 -18.26 21.87
CA ALA A 577 25.75 -17.29 22.39
C ALA A 577 25.46 -17.54 23.87
N ARG A 578 25.46 -16.49 24.70
CA ARG A 578 25.02 -16.53 26.11
C ARG A 578 24.12 -15.37 26.44
#